data_AF-K1XUL1-F1
#
_entry.id   AF-K1XUL1-F1
#
_cell.length_a   1.000
_cell.length_b   1.000
_cell.length_c   1.000
_cell.angle_alpha   90.00
_cell.angle_beta   90.00
_cell.angle_gamma   90.00
#
_symmetry.space_group_name_H-M   'P 1'
#
loop_
_entity.id
_entity.type
_entity.pdbx_description
1 polymer ?
#
loop_
_entity_poly.entity_id
_entity_poly.type
_entity_poly.pdbx_seq_one_letter_code
_entity_poly.pdbx_strand_id
1 'polypeptide(L)'
;IFEKLIFIEENRTSFNYLLKNLSENKIEKRSEYYRASVDKALKSIKISPDVVLMDPPRSGANEMSISQIVSFNPELVIYISCNPSTQIRDFKYFNNKGYKVVNLRPFDFFPQTKHIESVALLQKK
;
A
#
# COMPACT_ATOMS: atom_id res chain seq x y z
N ILE A 1 15.33 10.40 -2.24
CA ILE A 1 14.01 11.07 -2.39
C ILE A 1 13.36 10.49 -3.63
N PHE A 2 12.07 10.11 -3.60
CA PHE A 2 11.39 9.52 -4.77
C PHE A 2 11.21 10.55 -5.90
N GLU A 3 11.48 10.13 -7.14
CA GLU A 3 11.35 10.96 -8.35
C GLU A 3 9.89 11.16 -8.75
N LYS A 4 9.06 10.14 -8.54
CA LYS A 4 7.62 10.15 -8.85
C LYS A 4 6.83 9.44 -7.75
N LEU A 5 5.63 9.95 -7.48
CA LEU A 5 4.68 9.39 -6.52
C LEU A 5 3.35 9.12 -7.23
N ILE A 6 2.73 7.98 -6.94
CA ILE A 6 1.42 7.60 -7.46
C ILE A 6 0.49 7.37 -6.27
N PHE A 7 -0.62 8.09 -6.22
CA PHE A 7 -1.61 8.00 -5.15
C PHE A 7 -2.92 7.41 -5.67
N ILE A 8 -3.57 6.57 -4.87
CA ILE A 8 -4.87 5.98 -5.18
C ILE A 8 -5.78 6.23 -3.98
N GLU A 9 -6.92 6.89 -4.21
CA GLU A 9 -7.91 7.15 -3.16
C GLU A 9 -9.32 7.22 -3.79
N GLU A 10 -10.25 6.43 -3.29
CA GLU A 10 -11.60 6.34 -3.84
C GLU A 10 -12.53 7.43 -3.26
N ASN A 11 -12.39 7.71 -1.97
CA ASN A 11 -13.25 8.62 -1.24
C ASN A 11 -13.05 10.05 -1.73
N ARG A 12 -14.15 10.68 -2.20
CA ARG A 12 -14.12 12.05 -2.73
C ARG A 12 -13.52 13.07 -1.76
N THR A 13 -13.90 12.98 -0.48
CA THR A 13 -13.47 13.94 0.53
C THR A 13 -11.98 13.77 0.84
N SER A 14 -11.54 12.53 1.07
CA SER A 14 -10.11 12.21 1.27
C SER A 14 -9.26 12.61 0.07
N PHE A 15 -9.77 12.39 -1.15
CA PHE A 15 -9.08 12.78 -2.38
C PHE A 15 -8.92 14.31 -2.49
N ASN A 16 -9.93 15.08 -2.09
CA ASN A 16 -9.81 16.55 -2.05
C ASN A 16 -8.75 17.00 -1.03
N TYR A 17 -8.66 16.32 0.12
CA TYR A 17 -7.59 16.57 1.10
C TYR A 17 -6.22 16.18 0.56
N LEU A 18 -6.10 15.07 -0.17
CA LEU A 18 -4.87 14.71 -0.88
C LEU A 18 -4.42 15.86 -1.78
N LEU A 19 -5.28 16.37 -2.67
CA LEU A 19 -4.92 17.47 -3.58
C LEU A 19 -4.47 18.73 -2.83
N LYS A 20 -5.18 19.09 -1.76
CA LYS A 20 -4.82 20.21 -0.89
C LYS A 20 -3.43 20.01 -0.27
N ASN A 21 -3.19 18.84 0.33
CA ASN A 21 -1.93 18.52 0.99
C ASN A 21 -0.75 18.49 0.00
N LEU A 22 -0.96 17.96 -1.23
CA LEU A 22 0.07 17.94 -2.27
C LEU A 22 0.50 19.37 -2.66
N SER A 23 -0.47 20.28 -2.81
CA SER A 23 -0.25 21.69 -3.14
C SER A 23 0.44 22.45 -2.01
N GLU A 24 -0.03 22.31 -0.77
CA GLU A 24 0.56 22.97 0.40
C GLU A 24 2.02 22.56 0.62
N ASN A 25 2.37 21.31 0.28
CA ASN A 25 3.73 20.78 0.42
C ASN A 25 4.57 20.87 -0.87
N LYS A 26 4.05 21.48 -1.94
CA LYS A 26 4.77 21.71 -3.22
C LYS A 26 5.31 20.42 -3.87
N ILE A 27 4.55 19.33 -3.80
CA ILE A 27 4.93 18.02 -4.39
C ILE A 27 4.04 17.58 -5.55
N GLU A 28 3.11 18.43 -5.98
CA GLU A 28 2.20 18.19 -7.09
C GLU A 28 2.92 17.87 -8.40
N LYS A 29 4.05 18.52 -8.68
CA LYS A 29 4.82 18.36 -9.93
C LYS A 29 5.35 16.94 -10.15
N ARG A 30 5.53 16.17 -9.09
CA ARG A 30 6.00 14.77 -9.13
C ARG A 30 4.94 13.76 -8.72
N SER A 31 3.69 14.19 -8.59
CA SER A 31 2.60 13.36 -8.09
C SER A 31 1.60 13.07 -9.21
N GLU A 32 1.28 11.79 -9.38
CA GLU A 32 0.17 11.31 -10.18
C GLU A 32 -0.87 10.73 -9.21
N TYR A 33 -2.16 10.89 -9.52
CA TYR A 33 -3.22 10.48 -8.59
C TYR A 33 -4.44 9.93 -9.32
N TYR A 34 -5.07 8.93 -8.71
CA TYR A 34 -6.24 8.24 -9.25
C TYR A 34 -7.37 8.29 -8.22
N ARG A 35 -8.48 8.95 -8.58
CA ARG A 35 -9.71 8.88 -7.79
C ARG A 35 -10.56 7.67 -8.18
N ALA A 36 -10.22 6.50 -7.67
CA ALA A 36 -10.88 5.24 -7.99
C ALA A 36 -10.60 4.18 -6.91
N SER A 37 -11.36 3.08 -6.96
CA SER A 37 -10.99 1.88 -6.21
C SER A 37 -9.61 1.37 -6.64
N VAL A 38 -8.92 0.69 -5.72
CA VAL A 38 -7.58 0.13 -5.96
C VAL A 38 -7.58 -0.76 -7.20
N ASP A 39 -8.52 -1.69 -7.33
CA ASP A 39 -8.58 -2.62 -8.46
C ASP A 39 -8.76 -1.92 -9.82
N LYS A 40 -9.45 -0.78 -9.85
CA LYS A 40 -9.64 0.02 -11.08
C LYS A 40 -8.40 0.86 -11.38
N ALA A 41 -7.82 1.49 -10.37
CA ALA A 41 -6.63 2.32 -10.52
C ALA A 41 -5.41 1.48 -10.97
N LEU A 42 -5.19 0.30 -10.36
CA LEU A 42 -4.09 -0.60 -10.73
C LEU A 42 -4.16 -1.06 -12.20
N LYS A 43 -5.35 -1.12 -12.83
CA LYS A 43 -5.47 -1.44 -14.27
C LYS A 43 -5.04 -0.29 -15.18
N SER A 44 -5.05 0.94 -14.67
CA SER A 44 -4.79 2.15 -15.45
C SER A 44 -3.33 2.62 -15.33
N ILE A 45 -2.65 2.24 -14.25
CA ILE A 45 -1.23 2.53 -14.02
C ILE A 45 -0.39 1.73 -15.03
N LYS A 46 0.43 2.42 -15.81
CA LYS A 46 1.29 1.83 -16.85
C LYS A 46 2.77 1.75 -16.46
N ILE A 47 3.13 2.36 -15.34
CA ILE A 47 4.52 2.44 -14.86
C ILE A 47 4.68 1.40 -13.75
N SER A 48 5.81 0.69 -13.76
CA SER A 48 6.21 -0.19 -12.66
C SER A 48 6.86 0.62 -11.53
N PRO A 49 6.22 0.80 -10.37
CA PRO A 49 6.87 1.40 -9.21
C PRO A 49 7.95 0.49 -8.62
N ASP A 50 9.05 1.08 -8.15
CA ASP A 50 10.08 0.36 -7.40
C ASP A 50 9.60 -0.06 -6.00
N VAL A 51 8.72 0.76 -5.41
CA VAL A 51 8.19 0.57 -4.05
C VAL A 51 6.68 0.78 -4.05
N VAL A 52 5.96 -0.15 -3.42
CA VAL A 52 4.52 -0.02 -3.16
C VAL A 52 4.29 0.14 -1.67
N LEU A 53 3.60 1.21 -1.27
CA LEU A 53 3.08 1.39 0.09
C LEU A 53 1.58 1.10 0.07
N MET A 54 1.12 0.22 0.95
CA MET A 54 -0.30 -0.13 1.05
C MET A 54 -0.76 -0.21 2.49
N ASP A 55 -1.96 0.32 2.74
CA ASP A 55 -2.69 0.27 4.01
C ASP A 55 -4.14 -0.19 3.73
N PRO A 56 -4.34 -1.51 3.53
CA PRO A 56 -5.66 -2.05 3.23
C PRO A 56 -6.61 -2.02 4.44
N PRO A 57 -7.93 -2.16 4.24
CA PRO A 57 -8.90 -2.26 5.33
C PRO A 57 -8.66 -3.48 6.22
N ARG A 58 -9.36 -3.57 7.37
CA ARG A 58 -9.19 -4.67 8.36
C ARG A 58 -9.33 -6.09 7.78
N SER A 59 -10.04 -6.24 6.66
CA SER A 59 -10.19 -7.51 5.92
C SER A 59 -8.91 -7.96 5.21
N GLY A 60 -7.86 -7.12 5.19
CA GLY A 60 -6.66 -7.27 4.38
C GLY A 60 -6.89 -6.89 2.91
N ALA A 61 -5.86 -7.07 2.10
CA ALA A 61 -5.95 -6.94 0.65
C ALA A 61 -6.56 -8.19 0.04
N ASN A 62 -7.23 -8.04 -1.10
CA ASN A 62 -7.73 -9.18 -1.85
C ASN A 62 -6.62 -9.75 -2.76
N GLU A 63 -6.75 -11.02 -3.16
CA GLU A 63 -5.75 -11.70 -3.98
C GLU A 63 -5.57 -11.06 -5.37
N MET A 64 -6.63 -10.44 -5.92
CA MET A 64 -6.57 -9.76 -7.21
C MET A 64 -5.67 -8.52 -7.15
N SER A 65 -5.84 -7.67 -6.14
CA SER A 65 -4.99 -6.49 -5.93
C SER A 65 -3.54 -6.89 -5.67
N ILE A 66 -3.30 -7.93 -4.85
CA ILE A 66 -1.94 -8.47 -4.62
C ILE A 66 -1.33 -8.96 -5.95
N SER A 67 -2.10 -9.68 -6.76
CA SER A 67 -1.65 -10.17 -8.07
C SER A 67 -1.26 -9.02 -9.00
N GLN A 68 -2.04 -7.94 -9.02
CA GLN A 68 -1.75 -6.75 -9.82
C GLN A 68 -0.51 -6.02 -9.29
N ILE A 69 -0.39 -5.84 -7.97
CA ILE A 69 0.79 -5.25 -7.33
C ILE A 69 2.05 -6.03 -7.71
N VAL A 70 2.02 -7.35 -7.59
CA VAL A 70 3.16 -8.20 -7.96
C VAL A 70 3.45 -8.15 -9.46
N SER A 71 2.44 -7.96 -10.32
CA SER A 71 2.66 -7.84 -11.78
C SER A 71 3.47 -6.60 -12.17
N PHE A 72 3.45 -5.55 -11.35
CA PHE A 72 4.34 -4.40 -11.53
C PHE A 72 5.80 -4.71 -11.19
N ASN A 73 6.04 -5.82 -10.50
CA ASN A 73 7.35 -6.28 -10.06
C ASN A 73 8.12 -5.25 -9.20
N PRO A 74 7.51 -4.64 -8.16
CA PRO A 74 8.24 -3.75 -7.25
C PRO A 74 9.36 -4.49 -6.52
N GLU A 75 10.47 -3.81 -6.25
CA GLU A 75 11.53 -4.36 -5.41
C GLU A 75 11.07 -4.50 -3.95
N LEU A 76 10.25 -3.56 -3.48
CA LEU A 76 9.74 -3.52 -2.12
C LEU A 76 8.23 -3.28 -2.05
N VAL A 77 7.57 -4.00 -1.14
CA VAL A 77 6.18 -3.74 -0.72
C VAL A 77 6.17 -3.47 0.78
N ILE A 78 5.74 -2.27 1.16
CA ILE A 78 5.52 -1.86 2.54
C ILE A 78 4.03 -2.05 2.84
N TYR A 79 3.71 -3.00 3.70
CA TYR A 79 2.35 -3.36 4.07
C TYR A 79 2.06 -2.89 5.50
N ILE A 80 1.17 -1.92 5.64
CA ILE A 80 0.63 -1.44 6.93
C ILE A 80 -0.65 -2.22 7.26
N SER A 81 -0.84 -2.65 8.50
CA SER A 81 -2.05 -3.37 8.89
C SER A 81 -2.45 -3.17 10.34
N CYS A 82 -3.74 -2.98 10.56
CA CYS A 82 -4.40 -3.00 11.87
C CYS A 82 -4.90 -4.39 12.28
N ASN A 83 -4.61 -5.42 11.48
CA ASN A 83 -5.06 -6.80 11.72
C ASN A 83 -3.98 -7.82 11.29
N PRO A 84 -3.11 -8.23 12.24
CA PRO A 84 -2.05 -9.19 11.96
C PRO A 84 -2.53 -10.51 11.35
N SER A 85 -3.75 -10.96 11.66
CA SER A 85 -4.28 -12.23 11.15
C SER A 85 -4.53 -12.21 9.64
N THR A 86 -5.15 -11.14 9.12
CA THR A 86 -5.34 -10.98 7.67
C THR A 86 -4.03 -10.63 6.97
N GLN A 87 -3.14 -9.92 7.65
CA GLN A 87 -1.79 -9.65 7.15
C GLN A 87 -0.99 -10.94 6.88
N ILE A 88 -1.03 -11.92 7.80
CA ILE A 88 -0.37 -13.22 7.63
C ILE A 88 -0.94 -14.01 6.45
N ARG A 89 -2.27 -13.97 6.24
CA ARG A 89 -2.90 -14.58 5.06
C ARG A 89 -2.32 -13.97 3.79
N ASP A 90 -2.24 -12.65 3.72
CA ASP A 90 -1.77 -11.94 2.53
C ASP A 90 -0.27 -12.19 2.27
N PHE A 91 0.54 -12.31 3.31
CA PHE A 91 1.95 -12.72 3.17
C PHE A 91 2.11 -14.07 2.47
N LYS A 92 1.19 -15.02 2.66
CA LYS A 92 1.23 -16.30 1.93
C LYS A 92 1.01 -16.08 0.43
N TYR A 93 0.09 -15.20 0.04
CA TYR A 93 -0.12 -14.85 -1.37
C TYR A 93 1.11 -14.18 -1.98
N PHE A 94 1.71 -13.21 -1.27
CA PHE A 94 2.96 -12.59 -1.69
C PHE A 94 4.11 -13.61 -1.80
N ASN A 95 4.21 -14.52 -0.83
CA ASN A 95 5.26 -15.54 -0.81
C ASN A 95 5.19 -16.52 -1.98
N ASN A 96 3.98 -16.93 -2.35
CA ASN A 96 3.73 -17.76 -3.52
C ASN A 96 4.05 -17.05 -4.84
N LYS A 97 4.07 -15.71 -4.84
CA LYS A 97 4.39 -14.87 -6.00
C LYS A 97 5.80 -14.28 -5.94
N GLY A 98 6.70 -14.88 -5.16
CA GLY A 98 8.13 -14.53 -5.19
C GLY A 98 8.56 -13.39 -4.27
N TYR A 99 7.79 -13.06 -3.23
CA TYR A 99 8.20 -12.08 -2.20
C TYR A 99 8.48 -12.77 -0.87
N LYS A 100 9.25 -12.15 0.01
CA LYS A 100 9.46 -12.63 1.38
C LYS A 100 9.35 -11.47 2.35
N VAL A 101 8.80 -11.72 3.54
CA VAL A 101 8.84 -10.74 4.62
C VAL A 101 10.27 -10.68 5.14
N VAL A 102 10.91 -9.51 5.05
CA VAL A 102 12.29 -9.29 5.53
C VAL A 102 12.33 -8.49 6.84
N ASN A 103 11.25 -7.79 7.15
CA ASN A 103 11.09 -7.07 8.42
C ASN A 103 9.61 -6.99 8.80
N LEU A 104 9.31 -7.04 10.09
CA LEU A 104 7.98 -6.87 10.65
C LEU A 104 8.11 -6.13 11.98
N ARG A 105 7.41 -5.00 12.11
CA ARG A 105 7.41 -4.20 13.33
C ARG A 105 5.98 -3.90 13.79
N PRO A 106 5.59 -4.33 15.00
CA PRO A 106 4.33 -3.91 15.61
C PRO A 106 4.46 -2.51 16.25
N PHE A 107 3.33 -1.82 16.36
CA PHE A 107 3.16 -0.51 16.96
C PHE A 107 1.91 -0.52 17.85
N ASP A 108 2.06 -0.01 19.08
CA ASP A 108 0.95 0.20 20.00
C ASP A 108 0.39 1.61 19.81
N PHE A 109 -0.55 1.74 18.87
CA PHE A 109 -1.27 3.01 18.63
C PHE A 109 -2.46 3.18 19.58
N PHE A 110 -2.91 2.08 20.20
CA PHE A 110 -4.11 2.05 21.04
C PHE A 110 -3.80 1.32 22.36
N PRO A 111 -3.02 1.94 23.26
CA PRO A 111 -2.66 1.33 24.52
C PRO A 111 -3.88 0.88 25.30
N GLN A 112 -3.73 -0.22 26.05
CA GLN A 112 -4.80 -0.83 26.85
C GLN A 112 -5.97 -1.39 26.03
N THR A 113 -5.78 -1.60 24.72
CA THR A 113 -6.74 -2.30 23.85
C THR A 113 -6.12 -3.58 23.26
N LYS A 114 -6.93 -4.38 22.58
CA LYS A 114 -6.47 -5.55 21.81
C LYS A 114 -5.93 -5.20 20.41
N HIS A 115 -5.94 -3.93 20.03
CA HIS A 115 -5.56 -3.51 18.68
C HIS A 115 -4.04 -3.39 18.58
N ILE A 116 -3.49 -3.88 17.46
CA ILE A 116 -2.07 -3.77 17.13
C ILE A 116 -1.98 -3.30 15.69
N GLU A 117 -1.24 -2.22 15.47
CA GLU A 117 -0.81 -1.82 14.14
C GLU A 117 0.52 -2.50 13.83
N SER A 118 0.76 -2.85 12.57
CA SER A 118 2.04 -3.44 12.14
C SER A 118 2.46 -2.90 10.79
N VAL A 119 3.78 -2.80 10.61
CA VAL A 119 4.41 -2.49 9.33
C VAL A 119 5.29 -3.67 8.95
N ALA A 120 5.04 -4.23 7.77
CA ALA A 120 5.86 -5.28 7.19
C ALA A 120 6.57 -4.78 5.94
N LEU A 121 7.84 -5.14 5.83
CA LEU A 121 8.62 -4.96 4.61
C LEU A 121 8.71 -6.30 3.90
N LEU A 122 8.14 -6.36 2.71
CA LEU A 122 8.27 -7.49 1.80
C LEU A 122 9.25 -7.12 0.70
N GLN A 123 10.18 -8.02 0.42
CA GLN A 123 11.17 -7.87 -0.63
C GLN A 123 11.01 -8.99 -1.67
N LYS A 124 11.21 -8.65 -2.93
CA LYS A 124 11.30 -9.64 -4.00
C LYS A 124 12.44 -10.65 -3.71
N LYS A 125 12.22 -11.92 -4.01
CA LYS A 125 13.20 -13.02 -3.84
C LYS A 125 14.26 -13.00 -4.93
#